data_AF-A0A8H3V7W9-F1
#
_entry.id   AF-A0A8H3V7W9-F1
#
_cell.length_a   1.000
_cell.length_b   1.000
_cell.length_c   1.000
_cell.angle_alpha   90.00
_cell.angle_beta   90.00
_cell.angle_gamma   90.00
#
_symmetry.space_group_name_H-M   'P 1'
#
loop_
_entity.id
_entity.type
_entity.pdbx_description
1 polymer ?
#
loop_
_entity_poly.entity_id
_entity_poly.type
_entity_poly.pdbx_seq_one_letter_code
_entity_poly.pdbx_strand_id
1 'polypeptide(L)'
;MIRHGEKPDSGNGLNALGLQRAQCLRNVFGKSSSYNIGKIMAQMPQSDGSQGRPNATVYPLSQDLGLKIDLSCQRDDSKCVDKVVDNYSGSGNILICWEHKALTDIATALGDNNAPSYPTSTIFGPIQAHTARSQTPRLVRIVQDWITDPVALHSNVRAIRTKHDAGDLVGNGNVKAEEYHQKALSGLKDSSLFISDAFIDGEWIDKEKKFPVYVEPSTDTVLGQVSNCDLADFKKAIASAEKAQGEFYESTTALQRGALLRKWFDLIMANQDDLGTILSLENGKTKAEADGEVAYAASFVSWFAEEATRSYGDTIPSQYPNTTVLTFKEPIGVCGIITPWNFPAAMITRKIAPAFAAGCAVVIKPPSETPYSCAALANLAVRAGIPGKLMQVCPTKDRVAATELCTNPVVKKISFTGSTGVGKMLAKLATGTLKKCSLELGGNAPFIVFEDADLELAAEGAMFCKFR
;
A
#
# COMPACT_ATOMS: atom_id res chain seq x y z
N MET A 1 25.36 -6.03 -17.28
CA MET A 1 25.02 -5.27 -18.50
C MET A 1 24.33 -3.97 -18.12
N ILE A 2 24.57 -2.86 -18.83
CA ILE A 2 24.00 -1.54 -18.53
C ILE A 2 23.50 -0.83 -19.80
N ARG A 3 22.51 0.04 -19.65
CA ARG A 3 22.01 0.89 -20.74
C ARG A 3 22.85 2.15 -20.88
N HIS A 4 23.02 2.62 -22.12
CA HIS A 4 23.63 3.94 -22.36
C HIS A 4 22.78 5.09 -21.80
N GLY A 5 23.41 6.26 -21.59
CA GLY A 5 22.75 7.48 -21.15
C GLY A 5 21.84 8.12 -22.21
N GLU A 6 21.04 9.08 -21.74
CA GLU A 6 19.99 9.77 -22.48
C GLU A 6 20.57 10.70 -23.58
N LYS A 7 19.85 10.85 -24.69
CA LYS A 7 20.25 11.69 -25.84
C LYS A 7 19.68 13.11 -25.68
N PRO A 8 20.36 14.17 -26.19
CA PRO A 8 19.76 15.50 -26.31
C PRO A 8 18.61 15.54 -27.34
N ASP A 9 17.75 16.54 -27.21
CA ASP A 9 16.59 16.75 -28.11
C ASP A 9 17.00 17.01 -29.56
N SER A 10 18.21 17.56 -29.77
CA SER A 10 18.87 17.67 -31.08
C SER A 10 20.38 17.38 -30.94
N GLY A 11 20.99 16.78 -31.95
CA GLY A 11 22.42 16.42 -31.96
C GLY A 11 22.73 14.97 -31.55
N ASN A 12 24.02 14.64 -31.39
CA ASN A 12 24.53 13.31 -30.99
C ASN A 12 25.19 13.38 -29.60
N GLY A 13 25.33 12.23 -28.93
CA GLY A 13 25.97 12.15 -27.61
C GLY A 13 24.99 12.11 -26.43
N LEU A 14 25.48 12.50 -25.24
CA LEU A 14 24.74 12.46 -23.97
C LEU A 14 24.19 13.85 -23.63
N ASN A 15 22.95 13.89 -23.14
CA ASN A 15 22.41 15.10 -22.51
C ASN A 15 22.89 15.21 -21.05
N ALA A 16 22.45 16.24 -20.32
CA ALA A 16 22.84 16.45 -18.92
C ALA A 16 22.56 15.24 -18.01
N LEU A 17 21.41 14.57 -18.18
CA LEU A 17 21.07 13.35 -17.44
C LEU A 17 21.96 12.16 -17.83
N GLY A 18 22.26 12.02 -19.13
CA GLY A 18 23.17 11.01 -19.63
C GLY A 18 24.60 11.17 -19.07
N LEU A 19 25.07 12.42 -18.94
CA LEU A 19 26.35 12.75 -18.32
C LEU A 19 26.35 12.42 -16.82
N GLN A 20 25.25 12.71 -16.10
CA GLN A 20 25.09 12.31 -14.71
C GLN A 20 25.10 10.77 -14.54
N ARG A 21 24.46 10.03 -15.46
CA ARG A 21 24.55 8.56 -15.46
C ARG A 21 25.99 8.09 -15.65
N ALA A 22 26.72 8.68 -16.59
CA ALA A 22 28.13 8.35 -16.81
C ALA A 22 28.99 8.61 -15.55
N GLN A 23 28.71 9.69 -14.82
CA GLN A 23 29.35 9.97 -13.52
C GLN A 23 28.97 8.94 -12.45
N CYS A 24 27.69 8.56 -12.37
CA CYS A 24 27.20 7.57 -11.42
C CYS A 24 27.90 6.20 -11.59
N LEU A 25 28.22 5.81 -12.82
CA LEU A 25 28.97 4.57 -13.07
C LEU A 25 30.33 4.54 -12.36
N ARG A 26 31.00 5.70 -12.20
CA ARG A 26 32.26 5.81 -11.46
C ARG A 26 32.08 5.48 -9.97
N ASN A 27 30.96 5.88 -9.39
CA ASN A 27 30.64 5.60 -7.99
C ASN A 27 30.25 4.13 -7.78
N VAL A 28 29.47 3.56 -8.71
CA VAL A 28 28.98 2.18 -8.60
C VAL A 28 30.07 1.15 -8.93
N PHE A 29 30.84 1.40 -9.98
CA PHE A 29 31.79 0.43 -10.57
C PHE A 29 33.25 0.87 -10.49
N GLY A 30 33.56 1.94 -9.76
CA GLY A 30 34.92 2.45 -9.60
C GLY A 30 35.86 1.49 -8.85
N LYS A 31 37.12 1.91 -8.65
CA LYS A 31 38.18 1.06 -8.08
C LYS A 31 37.87 0.47 -6.70
N SER A 32 37.06 1.17 -5.89
CA SER A 32 36.63 0.73 -4.55
C SER A 32 35.39 -0.17 -4.56
N SER A 33 34.82 -0.45 -5.73
CA SER A 33 33.60 -1.24 -5.88
C SER A 33 33.83 -2.73 -5.67
N SER A 34 32.89 -3.38 -4.97
CA SER A 34 32.84 -4.85 -4.85
C SER A 34 32.56 -5.57 -6.17
N TYR A 35 32.12 -4.84 -7.22
CA TYR A 35 31.89 -5.41 -8.54
C TYR A 35 33.17 -5.72 -9.31
N ASN A 36 34.34 -5.19 -8.91
CA ASN A 36 35.66 -5.50 -9.50
C ASN A 36 35.64 -5.61 -11.04
N ILE A 37 35.47 -4.49 -11.75
CA ILE A 37 35.39 -4.50 -13.22
C ILE A 37 36.79 -4.68 -13.82
N GLY A 38 36.97 -5.75 -14.58
CA GLY A 38 38.22 -6.07 -15.27
C GLY A 38 38.20 -5.78 -16.77
N LYS A 39 37.00 -5.69 -17.37
CA LYS A 39 36.83 -5.36 -18.80
C LYS A 39 35.57 -4.54 -19.01
N ILE A 40 35.64 -3.56 -19.91
CA ILE A 40 34.50 -2.76 -20.33
C ILE A 40 34.30 -2.96 -21.82
N MET A 41 33.08 -3.28 -22.22
CA MET A 41 32.68 -3.39 -23.62
C MET A 41 31.60 -2.34 -23.92
N ALA A 42 31.72 -1.67 -25.06
CA ALA A 42 30.69 -0.79 -25.54
C ALA A 42 30.56 -0.87 -27.06
N GLN A 43 29.40 -0.48 -27.57
CA GLN A 43 29.15 -0.41 -28.99
C GLN A 43 30.10 0.60 -29.65
N MET A 44 30.67 0.21 -30.81
CA MET A 44 31.52 1.07 -31.62
C MET A 44 30.75 2.31 -32.12
N PRO A 45 31.24 3.54 -31.86
CA PRO A 45 30.68 4.74 -32.46
C PRO A 45 30.90 4.77 -33.98
N GLN A 46 29.94 5.33 -34.72
CA GLN A 46 30.09 5.58 -36.16
C GLN A 46 30.81 6.92 -36.41
N SER A 47 31.38 7.08 -37.61
CA SER A 47 32.15 8.28 -38.00
C SER A 47 31.30 9.56 -38.07
N ASP A 48 29.98 9.43 -38.24
CA ASP A 48 29.01 10.53 -38.20
C ASP A 48 28.59 10.95 -36.77
N GLY A 49 29.20 10.35 -35.75
CA GLY A 49 28.90 10.57 -34.34
C GLY A 49 27.62 9.86 -33.87
N SER A 50 26.91 9.15 -34.75
CA SER A 50 25.82 8.26 -34.35
C SER A 50 26.40 7.09 -33.56
N GLN A 51 25.53 6.42 -32.78
CA GLN A 51 25.90 5.24 -32.00
C GLN A 51 27.00 5.45 -30.94
N GLY A 52 27.46 6.68 -30.69
CA GLY A 52 28.51 6.96 -29.71
C GLY A 52 28.08 6.95 -28.24
N ARG A 53 26.77 6.87 -27.94
CA ARG A 53 26.26 6.98 -26.57
C ARG A 53 26.74 5.87 -25.63
N PRO A 54 26.74 4.58 -26.01
CA PRO A 54 27.25 3.53 -25.14
C PRO A 54 28.71 3.76 -24.74
N ASN A 55 29.57 4.07 -25.72
CA ASN A 55 30.97 4.44 -25.45
C ASN A 55 31.06 5.66 -24.52
N ALA A 56 30.37 6.76 -24.84
CA ALA A 56 30.38 7.97 -24.03
C ALA A 56 29.88 7.76 -22.59
N THR A 57 28.98 6.80 -22.37
CA THR A 57 28.45 6.49 -21.04
C THR A 57 29.50 5.86 -20.14
N VAL A 58 30.32 4.95 -20.67
CA VAL A 58 31.34 4.23 -19.88
C VAL A 58 32.72 4.86 -19.94
N TYR A 59 32.96 5.82 -20.83
CA TYR A 59 34.25 6.48 -21.01
C TYR A 59 34.83 7.06 -19.72
N PRO A 60 34.09 7.82 -18.89
CA PRO A 60 34.65 8.34 -17.64
C PRO A 60 35.06 7.22 -16.66
N LEU A 61 34.27 6.16 -16.56
CA LEU A 61 34.60 4.99 -15.73
C LEU A 61 35.85 4.26 -16.24
N SER A 62 35.99 4.12 -17.56
CA SER A 62 37.14 3.44 -18.15
C SER A 62 38.45 4.19 -17.85
N GLN A 63 38.42 5.53 -17.87
CA GLN A 63 39.57 6.36 -17.48
C GLN A 63 39.95 6.13 -16.01
N ASP A 64 38.96 6.12 -15.10
CA ASP A 64 39.18 5.92 -13.68
C ASP A 64 39.80 4.56 -13.35
N LEU A 65 39.31 3.51 -14.00
CA LEU A 65 39.78 2.15 -13.82
C LEU A 65 41.09 1.86 -14.57
N GLY A 66 41.51 2.74 -15.49
CA GLY A 66 42.66 2.51 -16.36
C GLY A 66 42.43 1.39 -17.39
N LEU A 67 41.18 1.18 -17.80
CA LEU A 67 40.78 0.12 -18.73
C LEU A 67 40.52 0.69 -20.13
N LYS A 68 40.94 -0.04 -21.16
CA LYS A 68 40.53 0.24 -22.54
C LYS A 68 39.12 -0.29 -22.76
N ILE A 69 38.28 0.52 -23.40
CA ILE A 69 36.95 0.09 -23.82
C ILE A 69 37.10 -0.78 -25.06
N ASP A 70 36.60 -2.00 -24.98
CA ASP A 70 36.52 -2.91 -26.10
C ASP A 70 35.35 -2.52 -27.01
N LEU A 71 35.69 -2.07 -28.21
CA LEU A 71 34.76 -1.63 -29.26
C LEU A 71 34.79 -2.61 -30.46
N SER A 72 35.27 -3.84 -30.28
CA SER A 72 35.47 -4.79 -31.38
C SER A 72 34.16 -5.29 -32.00
N CYS A 73 33.04 -5.20 -31.28
CA CYS A 73 31.75 -5.71 -31.71
C CYS A 73 30.82 -4.61 -32.21
N GLN A 74 30.15 -4.91 -33.33
CA GLN A 74 29.12 -4.05 -33.90
C GLN A 74 27.83 -4.12 -33.08
N ARG A 75 26.98 -3.11 -33.24
CA ARG A 75 25.74 -2.90 -32.49
C ARG A 75 24.83 -4.13 -32.41
N ASP A 76 24.67 -4.83 -33.52
CA ASP A 76 23.71 -5.90 -33.79
C ASP A 76 24.37 -7.28 -33.79
N ASP A 77 25.66 -7.38 -33.47
CA ASP A 77 26.40 -8.64 -33.45
C ASP A 77 26.55 -9.17 -32.02
N SER A 78 25.45 -9.72 -31.48
CA SER A 78 25.45 -10.34 -30.15
C SER A 78 26.36 -11.56 -30.04
N LYS A 79 26.61 -12.27 -31.15
CA LYS A 79 27.54 -13.41 -31.22
C LYS A 79 28.99 -12.98 -31.08
N CYS A 80 29.36 -11.80 -31.59
CA CYS A 80 30.67 -11.22 -31.31
C CYS A 80 30.83 -10.97 -29.80
N VAL A 81 29.82 -10.40 -29.14
CA VAL A 81 29.88 -10.12 -27.70
C VAL A 81 30.07 -11.40 -26.91
N ASP A 82 29.31 -12.45 -27.22
CA ASP A 82 29.45 -13.78 -26.61
C ASP A 82 30.87 -14.35 -26.77
N LYS A 83 31.43 -14.32 -27.98
CA LYS A 83 32.82 -14.74 -28.22
C LYS A 83 33.84 -13.94 -27.41
N VAL A 84 33.66 -12.64 -27.25
CA VAL A 84 34.58 -11.81 -26.46
C VAL A 84 34.49 -12.14 -24.97
N VAL A 85 33.28 -12.43 -24.47
CA VAL A 85 33.06 -12.87 -23.09
C VAL A 85 33.66 -14.26 -22.85
N ASP A 86 33.39 -15.22 -23.72
CA ASP A 86 33.91 -16.60 -23.61
C ASP A 86 35.45 -16.64 -23.65
N ASN A 87 36.10 -15.73 -24.38
CA ASN A 87 37.56 -15.65 -24.47
C ASN A 87 38.21 -14.75 -23.41
N TYR A 88 37.45 -14.14 -22.51
CA TYR A 88 38.00 -13.28 -21.47
C TYR A 88 38.59 -14.11 -20.33
N SER A 89 39.93 -14.06 -20.19
CA SER A 89 40.67 -14.76 -19.14
C SER A 89 41.20 -13.84 -18.02
N GLY A 90 40.84 -12.55 -18.06
CA GLY A 90 41.26 -11.59 -17.04
C GLY A 90 40.50 -11.75 -15.72
N SER A 91 41.06 -11.20 -14.63
CA SER A 91 40.35 -11.14 -13.36
C SER A 91 39.25 -10.07 -13.40
N GLY A 92 38.16 -10.26 -12.66
CA GLY A 92 37.07 -9.29 -12.54
C GLY A 92 35.92 -9.46 -13.55
N ASN A 93 34.87 -8.69 -13.35
CA ASN A 93 33.64 -8.75 -14.14
C ASN A 93 33.74 -7.94 -15.45
N ILE A 94 32.95 -8.33 -16.46
CA ILE A 94 32.83 -7.62 -17.73
C ILE A 94 31.61 -6.70 -17.69
N LEU A 95 31.84 -5.39 -17.82
CA LEU A 95 30.77 -4.40 -17.93
C LEU A 95 30.44 -4.15 -19.41
N ILE A 96 29.26 -4.58 -19.84
CA ILE A 96 28.76 -4.39 -21.21
C ILE A 96 27.75 -3.24 -21.23
N CYS A 97 28.02 -2.19 -22.02
CA CYS A 97 27.12 -1.06 -22.24
C CYS A 97 26.64 -1.00 -23.69
N TRP A 98 25.33 -1.09 -23.91
CA TRP A 98 24.76 -1.18 -25.26
C TRP A 98 23.46 -0.39 -25.42
N GLU A 99 22.95 -0.31 -26.65
CA GLU A 99 21.60 0.17 -26.90
C GLU A 99 20.55 -0.80 -26.39
N HIS A 100 19.52 -0.21 -25.77
CA HIS A 100 18.38 -0.86 -25.14
C HIS A 100 17.79 -2.02 -25.96
N LYS A 101 17.61 -1.83 -27.28
CA LYS A 101 17.02 -2.84 -28.15
C LYS A 101 17.88 -4.09 -28.32
N ALA A 102 19.20 -3.95 -28.21
CA ALA A 102 20.17 -5.03 -28.44
C ALA A 102 20.63 -5.70 -27.14
N LEU A 103 20.32 -5.14 -25.97
CA LEU A 103 20.68 -5.74 -24.68
C LEU A 103 19.99 -7.08 -24.46
N THR A 104 18.75 -7.26 -24.93
CA THR A 104 18.04 -8.55 -24.84
C THR A 104 18.73 -9.62 -25.69
N ASP A 105 19.11 -9.27 -26.92
CA ASP A 105 19.78 -10.20 -27.84
C ASP A 105 21.17 -10.60 -27.34
N ILE A 106 21.89 -9.66 -26.71
CA ILE A 106 23.18 -9.92 -26.06
C ILE A 106 23.00 -10.84 -24.85
N ALA A 107 22.03 -10.56 -23.98
CA ALA A 107 21.80 -11.39 -22.81
C ALA A 107 21.42 -12.84 -23.21
N THR A 108 20.59 -12.98 -24.24
CA THR A 108 20.22 -14.28 -24.81
C THR A 108 21.45 -15.00 -25.38
N ALA A 109 22.31 -14.30 -26.13
CA ALA A 109 23.54 -14.87 -26.68
C ALA A 109 24.50 -15.36 -25.59
N LEU A 110 24.55 -14.67 -24.43
CA LEU A 110 25.36 -15.06 -23.28
C LEU A 110 24.75 -16.23 -22.46
N GLY A 111 23.58 -16.73 -22.85
CA GLY A 111 22.89 -17.85 -22.21
C GLY A 111 21.85 -17.47 -21.17
N ASP A 112 21.50 -16.18 -21.04
CA ASP A 112 20.43 -15.71 -20.14
C ASP A 112 19.09 -15.60 -20.87
N ASN A 113 18.30 -16.68 -20.77
CA ASN A 113 16.95 -16.76 -21.35
C ASN A 113 15.88 -16.04 -20.51
N ASN A 114 16.23 -15.46 -19.36
CA ASN A 114 15.34 -14.70 -18.49
C ASN A 114 15.57 -13.17 -18.59
N ALA A 115 16.33 -12.73 -19.59
CA ALA A 115 16.62 -11.32 -19.79
C ALA A 115 15.32 -10.50 -19.90
N PRO A 116 15.15 -9.43 -19.10
CA PRO A 116 13.94 -8.63 -19.14
C PRO A 116 13.71 -8.04 -20.53
N SER A 117 12.48 -8.18 -21.04
CA SER A 117 12.08 -7.53 -22.30
C SER A 117 12.07 -6.02 -22.09
N TYR A 118 13.08 -5.37 -22.66
CA TYR A 118 13.28 -3.94 -22.59
C TYR A 118 12.32 -3.25 -23.58
N PRO A 119 11.33 -2.46 -23.12
CA PRO A 119 10.29 -1.93 -24.00
C PRO A 119 10.90 -1.03 -25.06
N THR A 120 10.76 -1.39 -26.33
CA THR A 120 11.09 -0.47 -27.42
C THR A 120 10.08 0.68 -27.39
N SER A 121 10.49 1.89 -27.77
CA SER A 121 9.77 3.16 -27.55
C SER A 121 8.47 3.33 -28.33
N THR A 122 7.77 2.24 -28.62
CA THR A 122 6.48 2.18 -29.29
C THR A 122 5.73 1.00 -28.69
N ILE A 123 4.57 1.29 -28.10
CA ILE A 123 3.49 0.36 -27.68
C ILE A 123 3.37 0.12 -26.16
N PHE A 124 2.29 0.67 -25.61
CA PHE A 124 1.69 0.36 -24.31
C PHE A 124 1.19 -1.11 -24.25
N GLY A 125 1.49 -1.85 -23.18
CA GLY A 125 0.92 -3.18 -22.88
C GLY A 125 1.57 -3.87 -21.65
N PRO A 126 0.86 -4.73 -20.89
CA PRO A 126 1.21 -5.12 -19.52
C PRO A 126 2.30 -6.21 -19.45
N ILE A 127 3.22 -6.10 -18.48
CA ILE A 127 4.20 -7.15 -18.16
C ILE A 127 3.52 -8.17 -17.23
N GLN A 128 3.37 -9.40 -17.71
CA GLN A 128 3.06 -10.57 -16.89
C GLN A 128 4.36 -11.09 -16.25
N ALA A 129 4.36 -11.23 -14.93
CA ALA A 129 5.43 -11.92 -14.21
C ALA A 129 5.08 -13.41 -14.12
N HIS A 130 5.79 -14.26 -14.87
CA HIS A 130 5.81 -15.70 -14.64
C HIS A 130 6.90 -16.04 -13.60
N THR A 131 6.51 -16.74 -12.56
CA THR A 131 7.39 -17.40 -11.59
C THR A 131 7.86 -18.75 -12.14
N ALA A 132 9.17 -19.00 -12.18
CA ALA A 132 9.73 -20.34 -12.35
C ALA A 132 10.94 -20.56 -11.42
N ARG A 133 10.95 -21.70 -10.71
CA ARG A 133 12.06 -22.18 -9.88
C ARG A 133 13.09 -22.94 -10.74
N SER A 134 14.36 -22.69 -10.43
CA SER A 134 15.61 -23.48 -10.62
C SER A 134 15.98 -24.03 -12.02
N GLN A 135 17.12 -23.56 -12.54
CA GLN A 135 18.33 -24.35 -12.87
C GLN A 135 19.44 -23.38 -13.36
N THR A 136 20.63 -23.41 -12.74
CA THR A 136 21.84 -22.70 -13.21
C THR A 136 22.34 -23.30 -14.53
N PRO A 137 22.74 -22.50 -15.55
CA PRO A 137 24.06 -21.85 -15.55
C PRO A 137 24.15 -20.44 -16.23
N ARG A 138 25.33 -19.80 -16.05
CA ARG A 138 25.79 -18.46 -16.53
C ARG A 138 25.07 -17.25 -15.91
N LEU A 139 25.64 -16.74 -14.81
CA LEU A 139 25.14 -15.61 -14.02
C LEU A 139 25.38 -14.28 -14.76
N VAL A 140 24.42 -13.86 -15.61
CA VAL A 140 24.32 -12.47 -16.07
C VAL A 140 23.63 -11.66 -14.97
N ARG A 141 24.43 -10.94 -14.15
CA ARG A 141 23.90 -10.08 -13.09
C ARG A 141 23.58 -8.70 -13.66
N ILE A 142 22.30 -8.34 -13.72
CA ILE A 142 21.86 -6.96 -13.95
C ILE A 142 21.86 -6.28 -12.58
N VAL A 143 22.60 -5.18 -12.44
CA VAL A 143 22.77 -4.51 -11.14
C VAL A 143 21.48 -3.81 -10.75
N GLN A 144 20.68 -4.52 -9.97
CA GLN A 144 19.59 -4.02 -9.16
C GLN A 144 19.53 -4.84 -7.87
N ASP A 145 20.67 -4.98 -7.19
CA ASP A 145 20.81 -5.74 -5.95
C ASP A 145 21.15 -4.80 -4.80
N TRP A 146 20.11 -4.22 -4.17
CA TRP A 146 20.03 -4.19 -2.71
C TRP A 146 18.84 -5.07 -2.35
N ILE A 147 19.01 -5.90 -1.31
CA ILE A 147 18.07 -6.89 -0.77
C ILE A 147 18.14 -8.26 -1.47
N THR A 148 19.00 -9.15 -0.97
CA THR A 148 18.76 -10.61 -0.95
C THR A 148 19.68 -11.31 0.06
N ASP A 149 19.34 -11.23 1.35
CA ASP A 149 19.57 -12.37 2.26
C ASP A 149 18.46 -12.44 3.33
N PRO A 150 17.36 -13.17 3.06
CA PRO A 150 16.29 -13.39 4.03
C PRO A 150 16.65 -14.41 5.13
N VAL A 151 17.75 -15.15 5.00
CA VAL A 151 18.08 -16.27 5.91
C VAL A 151 18.82 -15.77 7.15
N ALA A 152 19.68 -14.75 7.01
CA ALA A 152 20.37 -14.11 8.13
C ALA A 152 19.45 -13.30 9.05
N LEU A 153 18.30 -12.82 8.54
CA LEU A 153 17.32 -12.07 9.34
C LEU A 153 16.47 -13.01 10.21
N HIS A 154 16.11 -14.20 9.72
CA HIS A 154 15.25 -15.13 10.46
C HIS A 154 15.92 -15.77 11.68
N SER A 155 17.23 -16.06 11.61
CA SER A 155 17.98 -16.60 12.75
C SER A 155 18.18 -15.56 13.86
N ASN A 156 18.42 -14.30 13.50
CA ASN A 156 18.63 -13.20 14.45
C ASN A 156 17.33 -12.67 15.06
N VAL A 157 16.23 -12.60 14.30
CA VAL A 157 14.91 -12.20 14.84
C VAL A 157 14.40 -13.23 15.87
N ARG A 158 14.69 -14.53 15.69
CA ARG A 158 14.36 -15.56 16.68
C ARG A 158 15.16 -15.45 17.99
N ALA A 159 16.38 -14.92 17.91
CA ALA A 159 17.26 -14.72 19.06
C ALA A 159 17.00 -13.40 19.82
N ILE A 160 16.47 -12.38 19.14
CA ILE A 160 16.18 -11.07 19.73
C ILE A 160 14.79 -11.04 20.40
N ARG A 161 13.78 -11.73 19.83
CA ARG A 161 12.41 -11.80 20.40
C ARG A 161 12.31 -12.59 21.72
N THR A 162 13.33 -13.36 22.08
CA THR A 162 13.38 -14.08 23.37
C THR A 162 13.99 -13.27 24.50
N LYS A 163 14.56 -12.08 24.24
CA LYS A 163 15.27 -11.29 25.26
C LYS A 163 14.66 -9.94 25.62
N HIS A 164 13.76 -9.38 24.81
CA HIS A 164 13.04 -8.15 25.15
C HIS A 164 11.54 -8.40 24.95
N ASP A 165 10.75 -8.10 25.99
CA ASP A 165 9.29 -8.23 26.15
C ASP A 165 8.72 -9.56 26.69
N ALA A 166 9.56 -10.49 27.14
CA ALA A 166 9.09 -11.64 27.94
C ALA A 166 9.02 -11.33 29.46
N GLY A 167 9.26 -10.09 29.88
CA GLY A 167 9.43 -9.71 31.28
C GLY A 167 8.15 -9.63 32.11
N ASP A 168 7.03 -9.18 31.53
CA ASP A 168 5.86 -8.79 32.33
C ASP A 168 4.56 -9.55 32.01
N LEU A 169 4.59 -10.54 31.11
CA LEU A 169 3.43 -11.41 30.83
C LEU A 169 3.67 -12.91 31.05
N VAL A 170 4.90 -13.31 31.41
CA VAL A 170 5.22 -14.70 31.75
C VAL A 170 5.23 -14.86 33.27
N GLY A 171 4.06 -14.69 33.88
CA GLY A 171 3.80 -15.29 35.18
C GLY A 171 3.96 -16.80 35.06
N ASN A 172 4.82 -17.38 35.90
CA ASN A 172 5.09 -18.81 36.05
C ASN A 172 3.86 -19.69 35.71
N GLY A 173 3.79 -20.20 34.49
CA GLY A 173 2.70 -21.06 34.05
C GLY A 173 2.86 -21.43 32.58
N ASN A 174 2.91 -22.73 32.31
CA ASN A 174 2.95 -23.36 30.98
C ASN A 174 1.71 -23.02 30.12
N VAL A 175 1.57 -21.77 29.65
CA VAL A 175 0.61 -21.45 28.59
C VAL A 175 1.27 -21.83 27.28
N LYS A 176 0.78 -22.90 26.63
CA LYS A 176 1.23 -23.25 25.27
C LYS A 176 0.94 -22.05 24.35
N ALA A 177 1.83 -21.78 23.40
CA ALA A 177 1.63 -20.72 22.39
C ALA A 177 0.30 -20.83 21.63
N GLU A 178 -0.36 -21.99 21.68
CA GLU A 178 -1.67 -22.24 21.08
C GLU A 178 -2.85 -21.62 21.87
N GLU A 179 -2.66 -21.13 23.10
CA GLU A 179 -3.77 -20.67 23.98
C GLU A 179 -3.70 -19.18 24.35
N TYR A 180 -2.68 -18.43 23.93
CA TYR A 180 -2.49 -17.04 24.37
C TYR A 180 -3.66 -16.13 23.93
N HIS A 181 -4.21 -16.34 22.74
CA HIS A 181 -5.30 -15.54 22.20
C HIS A 181 -6.60 -15.77 22.98
N GLN A 182 -6.89 -17.00 23.43
CA GLN A 182 -8.04 -17.29 24.30
C GLN A 182 -7.89 -16.61 25.66
N LYS A 183 -6.67 -16.61 26.22
CA LYS A 183 -6.37 -15.87 27.45
C LYS A 183 -6.53 -14.36 27.26
N ALA A 184 -6.05 -13.82 26.14
CA ALA A 184 -6.18 -12.40 25.83
C ALA A 184 -7.66 -11.99 25.63
N LEU A 185 -8.44 -12.79 24.91
CA LEU A 185 -9.88 -12.56 24.72
C LEU A 185 -10.69 -12.69 26.02
N SER A 186 -10.39 -13.68 26.86
CA SER A 186 -11.04 -13.83 28.17
C SER A 186 -10.62 -12.74 29.18
N GLY A 187 -9.50 -12.06 28.92
CA GLY A 187 -9.01 -10.91 29.69
C GLY A 187 -9.56 -9.56 29.27
N LEU A 188 -10.39 -9.47 28.22
CA LEU A 188 -11.03 -8.21 27.82
C LEU A 188 -11.90 -7.67 28.96
N LYS A 189 -11.81 -6.37 29.25
CA LYS A 189 -12.64 -5.72 30.28
C LYS A 189 -14.10 -5.67 29.83
N ASP A 190 -14.32 -5.45 28.54
CA ASP A 190 -15.61 -5.55 27.88
C ASP A 190 -15.59 -6.62 26.78
N SER A 191 -16.01 -7.83 27.14
CA SER A 191 -16.11 -8.96 26.22
C SER A 191 -17.13 -8.76 25.10
N SER A 192 -18.08 -7.83 25.25
CA SER A 192 -19.09 -7.56 24.23
C SER A 192 -18.55 -6.76 23.03
N LEU A 193 -17.28 -6.35 23.06
CA LEU A 193 -16.58 -5.73 21.92
C LEU A 193 -16.08 -6.75 20.89
N PHE A 194 -15.90 -8.01 21.28
CA PHE A 194 -15.49 -9.06 20.35
C PHE A 194 -16.72 -9.68 19.65
N ILE A 195 -17.06 -9.17 18.47
CA ILE A 195 -18.34 -9.44 17.79
C ILE A 195 -18.10 -10.13 16.43
N SER A 196 -18.72 -11.30 16.25
CA SER A 196 -18.64 -12.11 15.02
C SER A 196 -19.77 -11.86 14.02
N ASP A 197 -20.78 -11.10 14.42
CA ASP A 197 -22.03 -10.96 13.68
C ASP A 197 -21.96 -9.83 12.66
N ALA A 198 -22.83 -9.89 11.65
CA ALA A 198 -23.05 -8.75 10.77
C ALA A 198 -23.91 -7.70 11.48
N PHE A 199 -23.71 -6.41 11.21
CA PHE A 199 -24.57 -5.36 11.75
C PHE A 199 -25.42 -4.78 10.63
N ILE A 200 -26.71 -5.12 10.58
CA ILE A 200 -27.61 -4.72 9.50
C ILE A 200 -28.94 -4.26 10.10
N ASP A 201 -29.45 -3.13 9.62
CA ASP A 201 -30.70 -2.50 10.06
C ASP A 201 -30.76 -2.21 11.57
N GLY A 202 -29.59 -1.92 12.17
CA GLY A 202 -29.46 -1.62 13.59
C GLY A 202 -29.39 -2.86 14.49
N GLU A 203 -29.30 -4.06 13.93
CA GLU A 203 -29.26 -5.32 14.66
C GLU A 203 -27.99 -6.11 14.34
N TRP A 204 -27.47 -6.82 15.34
CA TRP A 204 -26.44 -7.84 15.15
C TRP A 204 -27.11 -9.14 14.69
N ILE A 205 -26.69 -9.64 13.53
CA ILE A 205 -27.28 -10.79 12.85
C ILE A 205 -26.22 -11.87 12.70
N ASP A 206 -26.43 -13.00 13.37
CA ASP A 206 -25.63 -14.20 13.15
C ASP A 206 -26.06 -14.90 11.85
N LYS A 207 -25.12 -15.15 10.93
CA LYS A 207 -25.35 -15.82 9.65
C LYS A 207 -24.94 -17.28 9.73
N GLU A 208 -25.70 -18.16 9.09
CA GLU A 208 -25.33 -19.58 8.93
C GLU A 208 -23.99 -19.75 8.20
N LYS A 209 -23.78 -18.97 7.13
CA LYS A 209 -22.50 -18.94 6.41
C LYS A 209 -21.53 -18.05 7.17
N LYS A 210 -20.39 -18.63 7.57
CA LYS A 210 -19.30 -17.92 8.24
C LYS A 210 -17.98 -18.14 7.52
N PHE A 211 -16.97 -17.34 7.84
CA PHE A 211 -15.59 -17.58 7.43
C PHE A 211 -14.62 -17.41 8.60
N PRO A 212 -13.48 -18.14 8.60
CA PRO A 212 -12.48 -18.01 9.63
C PRO A 212 -11.70 -16.71 9.49
N VAL A 213 -11.42 -16.10 10.64
CA VAL A 213 -10.39 -15.09 10.87
C VAL A 213 -9.29 -15.74 11.71
N TYR A 214 -8.03 -15.47 11.39
CA TYR A 214 -6.89 -16.11 12.03
C TYR A 214 -6.26 -15.16 13.05
N VAL A 215 -5.80 -15.72 14.16
CA VAL A 215 -4.90 -15.06 15.10
C VAL A 215 -3.59 -14.87 14.37
N GLU A 216 -2.96 -13.68 14.47
CA GLU A 216 -1.61 -13.38 13.96
C GLU A 216 -1.28 -14.23 12.73
N PRO A 217 -1.54 -13.76 11.49
CA PRO A 217 -1.63 -14.60 10.27
C PRO A 217 -0.46 -15.57 9.99
N SER A 218 0.64 -15.50 10.74
CA SER A 218 1.75 -16.45 10.82
C SER A 218 1.44 -17.77 11.55
N THR A 219 0.36 -17.88 12.35
CA THR A 219 0.12 -19.02 13.25
C THR A 219 -0.84 -20.08 12.71
N ASP A 220 -1.58 -19.79 11.62
CA ASP A 220 -2.71 -20.61 11.11
C ASP A 220 -3.78 -20.96 12.16
N THR A 221 -3.75 -20.32 13.34
CA THR A 221 -4.69 -20.58 14.43
C THR A 221 -5.93 -19.72 14.24
N VAL A 222 -7.12 -20.30 14.32
CA VAL A 222 -8.38 -19.57 14.12
C VAL A 222 -8.67 -18.72 15.35
N LEU A 223 -8.78 -17.39 15.17
CA LEU A 223 -9.22 -16.45 16.20
C LEU A 223 -10.71 -16.58 16.46
N GLY A 224 -11.48 -16.75 15.38
CA GLY A 224 -12.91 -16.97 15.44
C GLY A 224 -13.55 -17.05 14.05
N GLN A 225 -14.86 -17.28 14.04
CA GLN A 225 -15.67 -17.28 12.83
C GLN A 225 -16.47 -15.97 12.74
N VAL A 226 -16.61 -15.42 11.55
CA VAL A 226 -17.37 -14.19 11.30
C VAL A 226 -18.45 -14.45 10.26
N SER A 227 -19.62 -13.86 10.48
CA SER A 227 -20.75 -13.89 9.55
C SER A 227 -20.34 -13.48 8.14
N ASN A 228 -20.82 -14.23 7.13
CA ASN A 228 -20.51 -14.00 5.72
C ASN A 228 -21.75 -13.49 4.99
N CYS A 229 -21.81 -12.17 4.80
CA CYS A 229 -22.92 -11.52 4.12
C CYS A 229 -22.96 -11.87 2.62
N ASP A 230 -24.17 -12.05 2.12
CA ASP A 230 -24.48 -12.26 0.70
C ASP A 230 -25.03 -10.98 0.03
N LEU A 231 -25.36 -11.06 -1.25
CA LEU A 231 -25.89 -9.92 -2.00
C LEU A 231 -27.22 -9.38 -1.44
N ALA A 232 -28.08 -10.25 -0.90
CA ALA A 232 -29.37 -9.81 -0.34
C ALA A 232 -29.16 -9.00 0.94
N ASP A 233 -28.17 -9.40 1.76
CA ASP A 233 -27.75 -8.64 2.94
C ASP A 233 -27.28 -7.22 2.57
N PHE A 234 -26.45 -7.08 1.53
CA PHE A 234 -26.00 -5.77 1.05
C PHE A 234 -27.15 -4.91 0.53
N LYS A 235 -28.12 -5.49 -0.19
CA LYS A 235 -29.32 -4.76 -0.64
C LYS A 235 -30.17 -4.29 0.54
N LYS A 236 -30.38 -5.14 1.55
CA LYS A 236 -31.09 -4.78 2.79
C LYS A 236 -30.36 -3.66 3.53
N ALA A 237 -29.04 -3.76 3.67
CA ALA A 237 -28.19 -2.75 4.31
C ALA A 237 -28.29 -1.39 3.59
N ILE A 238 -28.19 -1.38 2.26
CA ILE A 238 -28.29 -0.15 1.46
C ILE A 238 -29.68 0.49 1.61
N ALA A 239 -30.76 -0.29 1.56
CA ALA A 239 -32.12 0.23 1.73
C ALA A 239 -32.36 0.79 3.15
N SER A 240 -31.85 0.13 4.19
CA SER A 240 -31.90 0.64 5.57
C SER A 240 -31.12 1.95 5.72
N ALA A 241 -29.91 2.01 5.16
CA ALA A 241 -29.06 3.20 5.18
C ALA A 241 -29.70 4.40 4.45
N GLU A 242 -30.38 4.19 3.33
CA GLU A 242 -31.08 5.25 2.58
C GLU A 242 -32.16 5.92 3.42
N LYS A 243 -33.03 5.11 4.04
CA LYS A 243 -34.09 5.63 4.91
C LYS A 243 -33.51 6.36 6.12
N ALA A 244 -32.54 5.74 6.79
CA ALA A 244 -31.94 6.30 8.00
C ALA A 244 -31.16 7.59 7.73
N GLN A 245 -30.56 7.75 6.54
CA GLN A 245 -29.78 8.93 6.20
C GLN A 245 -30.64 10.20 6.18
N GLY A 246 -31.80 10.15 5.51
CA GLY A 246 -32.74 11.27 5.44
C GLY A 246 -33.23 11.67 6.83
N GLU A 247 -33.75 10.70 7.58
CA GLU A 247 -34.24 10.90 8.95
C GLU A 247 -33.16 11.50 9.87
N PHE A 248 -31.92 10.99 9.79
CA PHE A 248 -30.81 11.48 10.62
C PHE A 248 -30.40 12.92 10.27
N TYR A 249 -30.28 13.26 8.98
CA TYR A 249 -29.88 14.60 8.58
C TYR A 249 -30.97 15.64 8.92
N GLU A 250 -32.24 15.31 8.73
CA GLU A 250 -33.37 16.18 9.05
C GLU A 250 -33.57 16.39 10.56
N SER A 251 -33.35 15.35 11.36
CA SER A 251 -33.56 15.39 12.82
C SER A 251 -32.36 15.89 13.62
N THR A 252 -31.21 16.14 12.98
CA THR A 252 -29.99 16.58 13.68
C THR A 252 -29.38 17.85 13.11
N THR A 253 -28.95 18.72 14.00
CA THR A 253 -28.05 19.83 13.69
C THR A 253 -26.60 19.34 13.62
N ALA A 254 -25.75 20.12 12.95
CA ALA A 254 -24.30 19.88 12.93
C ALA A 254 -23.69 19.74 14.34
N LEU A 255 -24.15 20.55 15.30
CA LEU A 255 -23.68 20.50 16.69
C LEU A 255 -24.04 19.17 17.37
N GLN A 256 -25.27 18.67 17.16
CA GLN A 256 -25.70 17.37 17.70
C GLN A 256 -24.87 16.22 17.11
N ARG A 257 -24.60 16.26 15.80
CA ARG A 257 -23.73 15.26 15.14
C ARG A 257 -22.30 15.30 15.70
N GLY A 258 -21.75 16.49 15.89
CA GLY A 258 -20.46 16.68 16.55
C GLY A 258 -20.43 16.10 17.97
N ALA A 259 -21.48 16.34 18.76
CA ALA A 259 -21.59 15.79 20.12
C ALA A 259 -21.68 14.25 20.15
N LEU A 260 -22.37 13.62 19.20
CA LEU A 260 -22.40 12.15 19.06
C LEU A 260 -21.00 11.60 18.75
N LEU A 261 -20.28 12.22 17.82
CA LEU A 261 -18.91 11.84 17.48
C LEU A 261 -17.96 12.03 18.66
N ARG A 262 -18.11 13.10 19.44
CA ARG A 262 -17.31 13.33 20.64
C ARG A 262 -17.50 12.23 21.69
N LYS A 263 -18.75 11.83 21.95
CA LYS A 263 -19.06 10.68 22.82
C LYS A 263 -18.45 9.39 22.29
N TRP A 264 -18.48 9.18 20.97
CA TRP A 264 -17.88 8.00 20.36
C TRP A 264 -16.35 7.99 20.52
N PHE A 265 -15.68 9.14 20.36
CA PHE A 265 -14.26 9.28 20.69
C PHE A 265 -13.99 8.90 22.16
N ASP A 266 -14.77 9.43 23.10
CA ASP A 266 -14.57 9.18 24.53
C ASP A 266 -14.70 7.67 24.84
N LEU A 267 -15.68 7.00 24.21
CA LEU A 267 -15.84 5.55 24.32
C LEU A 267 -14.70 4.75 23.68
N ILE A 268 -14.17 5.17 22.52
CA ILE A 268 -13.00 4.52 21.92
C ILE A 268 -11.80 4.61 22.86
N MET A 269 -11.53 5.80 23.42
CA MET A 269 -10.40 6.00 24.33
C MET A 269 -10.58 5.24 25.64
N ALA A 270 -11.80 5.19 26.19
CA ALA A 270 -12.11 4.41 27.39
C ALA A 270 -11.89 2.90 27.20
N ASN A 271 -12.00 2.40 25.97
CA ASN A 271 -11.82 0.99 25.61
C ASN A 271 -10.56 0.74 24.77
N GLN A 272 -9.57 1.66 24.82
CA GLN A 272 -8.37 1.59 23.98
C GLN A 272 -7.63 0.25 24.12
N ASP A 273 -7.50 -0.23 25.36
CA ASP A 273 -6.76 -1.44 25.70
C ASP A 273 -7.41 -2.72 25.13
N ASP A 274 -8.74 -2.84 25.25
CA ASP A 274 -9.51 -3.95 24.70
C ASP A 274 -9.49 -3.92 23.16
N LEU A 275 -9.69 -2.73 22.57
CA LEU A 275 -9.62 -2.53 21.12
C LEU A 275 -8.23 -2.86 20.58
N GLY A 276 -7.16 -2.45 21.26
CA GLY A 276 -5.79 -2.76 20.88
C GLY A 276 -5.49 -4.25 20.99
N THR A 277 -6.07 -4.94 21.98
CA THR A 277 -5.97 -6.41 22.10
C THR A 277 -6.64 -7.10 20.93
N ILE A 278 -7.90 -6.77 20.62
CA ILE A 278 -8.64 -7.32 19.47
C ILE A 278 -7.87 -7.07 18.17
N LEU A 279 -7.43 -5.82 17.95
CA LEU A 279 -6.71 -5.41 16.75
C LEU A 279 -5.39 -6.17 16.58
N SER A 280 -4.59 -6.24 17.64
CA SER A 280 -3.30 -6.96 17.60
C SER A 280 -3.50 -8.43 17.28
N LEU A 281 -4.52 -9.07 17.87
CA LEU A 281 -4.82 -10.49 17.64
C LEU A 281 -5.21 -10.78 16.18
N GLU A 282 -6.06 -9.98 15.56
CA GLU A 282 -6.49 -10.25 14.17
C GLU A 282 -5.48 -9.77 13.11
N ASN A 283 -4.75 -8.69 13.39
CA ASN A 283 -3.83 -8.08 12.42
C ASN A 283 -2.40 -8.65 12.49
N GLY A 284 -1.93 -8.96 13.70
CA GLY A 284 -0.58 -9.46 13.97
C GLY A 284 0.46 -8.37 14.30
N LYS A 285 0.12 -7.08 14.25
CA LYS A 285 1.00 -6.01 14.76
C LYS A 285 1.15 -6.08 16.28
N THR A 286 2.22 -5.46 16.80
CA THR A 286 2.48 -5.45 18.24
C THR A 286 1.35 -4.75 19.00
N LYS A 287 1.13 -5.12 20.27
CA LYS A 287 0.09 -4.47 21.11
C LYS A 287 0.31 -2.95 21.22
N ALA A 288 1.56 -2.50 21.33
CA ALA A 288 1.89 -1.08 21.38
C ALA A 288 1.51 -0.34 20.08
N GLU A 289 1.78 -0.92 18.91
CA GLU A 289 1.36 -0.35 17.63
C GLU A 289 -0.16 -0.39 17.46
N ALA A 290 -0.82 -1.42 17.96
CA ALA A 290 -2.27 -1.53 17.97
C ALA A 290 -2.92 -0.44 18.83
N ASP A 291 -2.42 -0.21 20.05
CA ASP A 291 -2.88 0.86 20.94
C ASP A 291 -2.65 2.24 20.32
N GLY A 292 -1.48 2.43 19.70
CA GLY A 292 -1.16 3.64 18.95
C GLY A 292 -2.09 3.85 17.75
N GLU A 293 -2.46 2.78 17.04
CA GLU A 293 -3.46 2.86 15.97
C GLU A 293 -4.84 3.21 16.50
N VAL A 294 -5.29 2.63 17.63
CA VAL A 294 -6.60 2.95 18.20
C VAL A 294 -6.68 4.43 18.58
N ALA A 295 -5.63 4.98 19.20
CA ALA A 295 -5.55 6.41 19.49
C ALA A 295 -5.54 7.25 18.19
N TYR A 296 -4.79 6.83 17.18
CA TYR A 296 -4.78 7.49 15.87
C TYR A 296 -6.16 7.44 15.18
N ALA A 297 -6.87 6.31 15.26
CA ALA A 297 -8.23 6.13 14.76
C ALA A 297 -9.21 7.07 15.48
N ALA A 298 -9.13 7.13 16.81
CA ALA A 298 -9.92 8.05 17.63
C ALA A 298 -9.69 9.52 17.22
N SER A 299 -8.44 9.91 16.91
CA SER A 299 -8.13 11.29 16.50
C SER A 299 -8.97 11.78 15.30
N PHE A 300 -9.30 10.91 14.35
CA PHE A 300 -10.20 11.27 13.24
C PHE A 300 -11.63 11.52 13.71
N VAL A 301 -12.10 10.72 14.68
CA VAL A 301 -13.43 10.90 15.27
C VAL A 301 -13.50 12.24 16.00
N SER A 302 -12.49 12.59 16.80
CA SER A 302 -12.42 13.89 17.47
C SER A 302 -12.33 15.04 16.48
N TRP A 303 -11.48 14.93 15.46
CA TRP A 303 -11.33 15.97 14.43
C TRP A 303 -12.65 16.22 13.69
N PHE A 304 -13.32 15.16 13.22
CA PHE A 304 -14.58 15.33 12.49
C PHE A 304 -15.78 15.66 13.38
N ALA A 305 -15.71 15.41 14.69
CA ALA A 305 -16.67 15.95 15.65
C ALA A 305 -16.66 17.49 15.61
N GLU A 306 -15.47 18.08 15.54
CA GLU A 306 -15.29 19.53 15.45
C GLU A 306 -15.61 20.07 14.04
N GLU A 307 -15.22 19.36 12.99
CA GLU A 307 -15.52 19.78 11.62
C GLU A 307 -17.02 19.73 11.27
N ALA A 308 -17.82 18.98 12.02
CA ALA A 308 -19.27 18.90 11.80
C ALA A 308 -19.93 20.29 11.74
N THR A 309 -19.51 21.23 12.58
CA THR A 309 -20.06 22.61 12.64
C THR A 309 -19.36 23.60 11.71
N ARG A 310 -18.45 23.14 10.84
CA ARG A 310 -17.59 24.00 10.01
C ARG A 310 -17.78 23.76 8.50
N SER A 311 -18.93 23.20 8.11
CA SER A 311 -19.32 23.02 6.71
C SER A 311 -19.81 24.34 6.08
N TYR A 312 -18.91 25.32 5.95
CA TYR A 312 -19.23 26.66 5.47
C TYR A 312 -19.50 26.68 3.96
N GLY A 313 -20.52 27.44 3.57
CA GLY A 313 -20.73 27.89 2.20
C GLY A 313 -20.19 29.29 1.97
N ASP A 314 -20.45 29.86 0.79
CA ASP A 314 -19.89 31.12 0.32
C ASP A 314 -20.99 32.07 -0.16
N THR A 315 -20.78 33.36 0.05
CA THR A 315 -21.52 34.45 -0.61
C THR A 315 -20.67 34.98 -1.75
N ILE A 316 -21.16 34.93 -2.98
CA ILE A 316 -20.38 35.26 -4.18
C ILE A 316 -20.98 36.50 -4.87
N PRO A 317 -20.18 37.51 -5.25
CA PRO A 317 -20.65 38.65 -6.03
C PRO A 317 -21.32 38.19 -7.33
N SER A 318 -22.51 38.69 -7.60
CA SER A 318 -23.20 38.37 -8.85
C SER A 318 -22.69 39.23 -10.01
N GLN A 319 -22.59 38.60 -11.18
CA GLN A 319 -22.37 39.28 -12.45
C GLN A 319 -23.63 39.97 -13.00
N TYR A 320 -24.81 39.67 -12.45
CA TYR A 320 -26.10 40.24 -12.86
C TYR A 320 -26.66 41.17 -11.78
N PRO A 321 -27.26 42.32 -12.15
CA PRO A 321 -27.90 43.20 -11.18
C PRO A 321 -29.08 42.50 -10.48
N ASN A 322 -29.37 42.91 -9.24
CA ASN A 322 -30.49 42.41 -8.43
C ASN A 322 -30.51 40.89 -8.20
N THR A 323 -29.33 40.25 -8.11
CA THR A 323 -29.22 38.82 -7.82
C THR A 323 -28.16 38.55 -6.75
N THR A 324 -28.37 37.48 -5.96
CA THR A 324 -27.43 37.03 -4.91
C THR A 324 -27.02 35.60 -5.23
N VAL A 325 -25.73 35.28 -5.08
CA VAL A 325 -25.20 33.93 -5.25
C VAL A 325 -24.76 33.40 -3.89
N LEU A 326 -25.32 32.26 -3.50
CA LEU A 326 -25.01 31.56 -2.25
C LEU A 326 -24.62 30.12 -2.58
N THR A 327 -23.67 29.56 -1.85
CA THR A 327 -23.36 28.12 -1.88
C THR A 327 -23.66 27.50 -0.51
N PHE A 328 -24.06 26.22 -0.53
CA PHE A 328 -24.28 25.41 0.67
C PHE A 328 -23.62 24.04 0.48
N LYS A 329 -23.28 23.37 1.57
CA LYS A 329 -22.67 22.04 1.58
C LYS A 329 -23.56 21.07 2.35
N GLU A 330 -24.13 20.12 1.64
CA GLU A 330 -25.06 19.11 2.16
C GLU A 330 -24.46 17.69 2.06
N PRO A 331 -24.93 16.73 2.87
CA PRO A 331 -24.48 15.35 2.78
C PRO A 331 -24.77 14.77 1.39
N ILE A 332 -23.85 13.94 0.90
CA ILE A 332 -24.01 13.28 -0.39
C ILE A 332 -25.01 12.12 -0.37
N GLY A 333 -25.42 11.66 0.82
CA GLY A 333 -26.31 10.51 1.01
C GLY A 333 -25.58 9.25 1.47
N VAL A 334 -25.97 8.09 0.95
CA VAL A 334 -25.39 6.78 1.35
C VAL A 334 -23.98 6.59 0.76
N CYS A 335 -23.03 6.20 1.61
CA CYS A 335 -21.63 5.97 1.25
C CYS A 335 -21.24 4.49 1.37
N GLY A 336 -20.69 3.91 0.30
CA GLY A 336 -20.06 2.59 0.32
C GLY A 336 -18.61 2.69 0.78
N ILE A 337 -18.26 1.97 1.85
CA ILE A 337 -16.96 2.01 2.52
C ILE A 337 -16.27 0.66 2.39
N ILE A 338 -15.09 0.64 1.79
CA ILE A 338 -14.29 -0.57 1.62
C ILE A 338 -12.87 -0.28 2.12
N THR A 339 -12.41 -1.06 3.09
CA THR A 339 -11.15 -0.82 3.81
C THR A 339 -10.18 -2.00 3.73
N PRO A 340 -8.86 -1.75 3.84
CA PRO A 340 -7.83 -2.77 3.85
C PRO A 340 -7.58 -3.26 5.29
N TRP A 341 -6.80 -4.33 5.40
CA TRP A 341 -6.50 -4.99 6.68
C TRP A 341 -5.36 -4.35 7.48
N ASN A 342 -4.50 -3.54 6.87
CA ASN A 342 -3.24 -3.08 7.49
C ASN A 342 -3.43 -2.07 8.64
N PHE A 343 -4.50 -1.28 8.59
CA PHE A 343 -4.91 -0.37 9.66
C PHE A 343 -6.42 -0.51 9.89
N PRO A 344 -6.86 -1.62 10.52
CA PRO A 344 -8.27 -2.00 10.56
C PRO A 344 -9.15 -1.07 11.39
N ALA A 345 -8.59 -0.30 12.34
CA ALA A 345 -9.33 0.71 13.09
C ALA A 345 -9.25 2.09 12.40
N ALA A 346 -8.04 2.52 12.03
CA ALA A 346 -7.85 3.87 11.49
C ALA A 346 -8.48 4.04 10.11
N MET A 347 -8.47 3.02 9.25
CA MET A 347 -9.10 3.12 7.93
C MET A 347 -10.63 3.21 7.99
N ILE A 348 -11.24 2.65 9.03
CA ILE A 348 -12.68 2.76 9.29
C ILE A 348 -13.03 4.18 9.73
N THR A 349 -12.45 4.64 10.83
CA THR A 349 -12.73 5.96 11.43
C THR A 349 -12.42 7.12 10.48
N ARG A 350 -11.32 7.04 9.71
CA ARG A 350 -10.97 8.01 8.65
C ARG A 350 -12.06 8.22 7.60
N LYS A 351 -12.95 7.24 7.41
CA LYS A 351 -14.00 7.27 6.39
C LYS A 351 -15.38 7.51 6.98
N ILE A 352 -15.69 6.91 8.12
CA ILE A 352 -17.04 6.98 8.69
C ILE A 352 -17.24 8.19 9.59
N ALA A 353 -16.20 8.67 10.29
CA ALA A 353 -16.30 9.91 11.07
C ALA A 353 -16.66 11.14 10.20
N PRO A 354 -16.02 11.41 9.04
CA PRO A 354 -16.45 12.52 8.18
C PRO A 354 -17.83 12.28 7.55
N ALA A 355 -18.20 11.02 7.28
CA ALA A 355 -19.52 10.69 6.74
C ALA A 355 -20.62 11.05 7.77
N PHE A 356 -20.47 10.62 9.02
CA PHE A 356 -21.43 10.95 10.08
C PHE A 356 -21.45 12.45 10.40
N ALA A 357 -20.30 13.13 10.45
CA ALA A 357 -20.23 14.57 10.65
C ALA A 357 -21.05 15.34 9.59
N ALA A 358 -20.90 14.93 8.32
CA ALA A 358 -21.65 15.50 7.21
C ALA A 358 -23.15 15.17 7.23
N GLY A 359 -23.58 14.10 7.91
CA GLY A 359 -24.97 13.60 7.90
C GLY A 359 -25.24 12.50 6.88
N CYS A 360 -24.21 11.74 6.49
CA CYS A 360 -24.31 10.59 5.59
C CYS A 360 -24.55 9.28 6.36
N ALA A 361 -25.13 8.29 5.69
CA ALA A 361 -25.13 6.89 6.15
C ALA A 361 -24.01 6.08 5.47
N VAL A 362 -23.59 4.97 6.08
CA VAL A 362 -22.49 4.14 5.58
C VAL A 362 -22.86 2.67 5.50
N VAL A 363 -22.44 2.02 4.40
CA VAL A 363 -22.44 0.57 4.25
C VAL A 363 -20.99 0.11 4.10
N ILE A 364 -20.52 -0.65 5.09
CA ILE A 364 -19.12 -0.98 5.27
C ILE A 364 -18.90 -2.44 4.90
N LYS A 365 -18.02 -2.68 3.93
CA LYS A 365 -17.39 -3.98 3.73
C LYS A 365 -16.01 -3.94 4.43
N PRO A 366 -15.87 -4.48 5.66
CA PRO A 366 -14.57 -4.54 6.31
C PRO A 366 -13.64 -5.52 5.58
N PRO A 367 -12.32 -5.42 5.82
CA PRO A 367 -11.39 -6.46 5.40
C PRO A 367 -11.80 -7.82 6.02
N SER A 368 -11.73 -8.88 5.22
CA SER A 368 -12.07 -10.22 5.70
C SER A 368 -11.06 -10.81 6.67
N GLU A 369 -9.86 -10.25 6.68
CA GLU A 369 -8.72 -10.65 7.48
C GLU A 369 -8.77 -10.02 8.88
N THR A 370 -9.39 -8.84 9.01
CA THR A 370 -9.43 -8.05 10.27
C THR A 370 -10.79 -7.38 10.52
N PRO A 371 -11.91 -8.12 10.53
CA PRO A 371 -13.25 -7.55 10.67
C PRO A 371 -13.63 -7.14 12.11
N TYR A 372 -12.98 -7.68 13.14
CA TYR A 372 -13.41 -7.51 14.54
C TYR A 372 -13.20 -6.07 15.03
N SER A 373 -12.10 -5.41 14.65
CA SER A 373 -11.88 -4.00 14.97
C SER A 373 -13.01 -3.11 14.44
N CYS A 374 -13.49 -3.38 13.21
CA CYS A 374 -14.61 -2.65 12.63
C CYS A 374 -15.90 -2.89 13.43
N ALA A 375 -16.18 -4.13 13.81
CA ALA A 375 -17.38 -4.48 14.58
C ALA A 375 -17.36 -3.85 15.98
N ALA A 376 -16.23 -3.87 16.67
CA ALA A 376 -16.05 -3.25 17.98
C ALA A 376 -16.27 -1.72 17.92
N LEU A 377 -15.67 -1.06 16.92
CA LEU A 377 -15.86 0.38 16.70
C LEU A 377 -17.32 0.73 16.39
N ALA A 378 -17.99 -0.10 15.58
CA ALA A 378 -19.40 0.06 15.28
C ALA A 378 -20.28 -0.10 16.53
N ASN A 379 -19.98 -1.08 17.37
CA ASN A 379 -20.67 -1.27 18.64
C ASN A 379 -20.55 -0.03 19.55
N LEU A 380 -19.34 0.53 19.68
CA LEU A 380 -19.11 1.75 20.44
C LEU A 380 -19.81 2.98 19.82
N ALA A 381 -19.92 3.06 18.49
CA ALA A 381 -20.66 4.13 17.81
C ALA A 381 -22.15 4.10 18.19
N VAL A 382 -22.76 2.91 18.21
CA VAL A 382 -24.15 2.73 18.64
C VAL A 382 -24.31 3.12 20.10
N ARG A 383 -23.39 2.71 20.99
CA ARG A 383 -23.41 3.12 22.40
C ARG A 383 -23.26 4.62 22.60
N ALA A 384 -22.55 5.32 21.71
CA ALA A 384 -22.45 6.77 21.72
C ALA A 384 -23.75 7.48 21.33
N GLY A 385 -24.74 6.74 20.83
CA GLY A 385 -26.04 7.25 20.39
C GLY A 385 -26.12 7.51 18.88
N ILE A 386 -25.13 7.09 18.09
CA ILE A 386 -25.26 7.11 16.63
C ILE A 386 -26.34 6.07 16.26
N PRO A 387 -27.40 6.45 15.51
CA PRO A 387 -28.46 5.51 15.17
C PRO A 387 -27.90 4.28 14.45
N GLY A 388 -28.19 3.09 14.95
CA GLY A 388 -27.66 1.85 14.37
C GLY A 388 -27.95 1.71 12.87
N LYS A 389 -29.14 2.12 12.42
CA LYS A 389 -29.54 2.08 11.00
C LYS A 389 -28.73 3.01 10.08
N LEU A 390 -27.98 3.97 10.63
CA LEU A 390 -27.09 4.84 9.87
C LEU A 390 -25.81 4.11 9.41
N MET A 391 -25.50 2.96 10.02
CA MET A 391 -24.26 2.23 9.81
C MET A 391 -24.54 0.74 9.62
N GLN A 392 -23.97 0.18 8.55
CA GLN A 392 -24.13 -1.22 8.22
C GLN A 392 -22.74 -1.86 8.14
N VAL A 393 -22.47 -2.90 8.92
CA VAL A 393 -21.21 -3.66 8.87
C VAL A 393 -21.52 -5.00 8.24
N CYS A 394 -21.04 -5.22 7.01
CA CYS A 394 -21.33 -6.40 6.21
C CYS A 394 -20.02 -7.17 5.91
N PRO A 395 -19.50 -7.99 6.85
CA PRO A 395 -18.32 -8.81 6.59
C PRO A 395 -18.62 -9.85 5.51
N THR A 396 -17.69 -10.05 4.59
CA THR A 396 -17.86 -11.04 3.51
C THR A 396 -16.52 -11.30 2.82
N LYS A 397 -16.32 -12.54 2.37
CA LYS A 397 -15.22 -12.90 1.45
C LYS A 397 -15.64 -12.82 -0.03
N ASP A 398 -16.92 -12.59 -0.30
CA ASP A 398 -17.43 -12.46 -1.66
C ASP A 398 -17.04 -11.09 -2.26
N ARG A 399 -16.53 -11.12 -3.49
CA ARG A 399 -16.19 -9.93 -4.27
C ARG A 399 -17.43 -9.23 -4.84
N VAL A 400 -18.56 -9.93 -4.97
CA VAL A 400 -19.83 -9.39 -5.45
C VAL A 400 -20.30 -8.21 -4.60
N ALA A 401 -20.00 -8.21 -3.30
CA ALA A 401 -20.29 -7.11 -2.39
C ALA A 401 -19.73 -5.76 -2.85
N ALA A 402 -18.49 -5.73 -3.33
CA ALA A 402 -17.88 -4.49 -3.81
C ALA A 402 -18.55 -4.00 -5.10
N THR A 403 -19.03 -4.93 -5.94
CA THR A 403 -19.80 -4.61 -7.14
C THR A 403 -21.12 -3.95 -6.78
N GLU A 404 -21.91 -4.54 -5.87
CA GLU A 404 -23.21 -3.99 -5.46
C GLU A 404 -23.08 -2.56 -4.92
N LEU A 405 -22.10 -2.30 -4.04
CA LEU A 405 -21.84 -0.93 -3.55
C LEU A 405 -21.54 0.04 -4.71
N CYS A 406 -20.79 -0.39 -5.72
CA CYS A 406 -20.37 0.45 -6.83
C CYS A 406 -21.44 0.64 -7.91
N THR A 407 -22.42 -0.26 -8.04
CA THR A 407 -23.44 -0.21 -9.11
C THR A 407 -24.81 0.23 -8.61
N ASN A 408 -25.15 -0.02 -7.34
CA ASN A 408 -26.47 0.32 -6.80
C ASN A 408 -26.69 1.85 -6.77
N PRO A 409 -27.75 2.40 -7.40
CA PRO A 409 -27.94 3.84 -7.57
C PRO A 409 -28.20 4.62 -6.27
N VAL A 410 -28.58 3.93 -5.18
CA VAL A 410 -28.78 4.53 -3.86
C VAL A 410 -27.45 5.03 -3.27
N VAL A 411 -26.38 4.24 -3.43
CA VAL A 411 -25.04 4.63 -2.98
C VAL A 411 -24.56 5.81 -3.82
N LYS A 412 -24.21 6.95 -3.22
CA LYS A 412 -23.78 8.15 -3.96
C LYS A 412 -22.27 8.38 -3.93
N LYS A 413 -21.58 7.70 -3.00
CA LYS A 413 -20.13 7.81 -2.83
C LYS A 413 -19.48 6.46 -2.55
N ILE A 414 -18.33 6.22 -3.16
CA ILE A 414 -17.42 5.14 -2.79
C ILE A 414 -16.18 5.72 -2.12
N SER A 415 -15.80 5.15 -0.98
CA SER A 415 -14.51 5.41 -0.34
C SER A 415 -13.77 4.08 -0.19
N PHE A 416 -12.69 3.94 -0.94
CA PHE A 416 -11.88 2.73 -0.98
C PHE A 416 -10.44 3.04 -0.57
N THR A 417 -9.86 2.16 0.22
CA THR A 417 -8.41 2.10 0.42
C THR A 417 -7.94 0.68 0.11
N GLY A 418 -6.89 0.54 -0.70
CA GLY A 418 -6.33 -0.77 -1.03
C GLY A 418 -5.50 -0.75 -2.32
N SER A 419 -5.43 -1.87 -3.02
CA SER A 419 -4.56 -1.98 -4.20
C SER A 419 -5.04 -1.12 -5.37
N THR A 420 -4.08 -0.59 -6.13
CA THR A 420 -4.36 0.24 -7.32
C THR A 420 -5.20 -0.50 -8.36
N GLY A 421 -5.00 -1.81 -8.53
CA GLY A 421 -5.77 -2.63 -9.45
C GLY A 421 -7.26 -2.70 -9.08
N VAL A 422 -7.56 -2.95 -7.80
CA VAL A 422 -8.94 -2.97 -7.28
C VAL A 422 -9.53 -1.57 -7.35
N GLY A 423 -8.79 -0.52 -6.97
CA GLY A 423 -9.25 0.86 -7.04
C GLY A 423 -9.70 1.29 -8.44
N LYS A 424 -8.92 0.96 -9.48
CA LYS A 424 -9.30 1.21 -10.88
C LYS A 424 -10.57 0.46 -11.29
N MET A 425 -10.70 -0.79 -10.85
CA MET A 425 -11.90 -1.60 -11.12
C MET A 425 -13.14 -0.99 -10.47
N LEU A 426 -13.07 -0.61 -9.20
CA LEU A 426 -14.18 0.03 -8.49
C LEU A 426 -14.55 1.39 -9.09
N ALA A 427 -13.55 2.20 -9.46
CA ALA A 427 -13.77 3.47 -10.14
C ALA A 427 -14.53 3.28 -11.46
N LYS A 428 -14.16 2.26 -12.26
CA LYS A 428 -14.86 1.92 -13.51
C LYS A 428 -16.31 1.50 -13.27
N LEU A 429 -16.61 0.74 -12.21
CA LEU A 429 -17.98 0.37 -11.88
C LEU A 429 -18.80 1.59 -11.42
N ALA A 430 -18.19 2.45 -10.61
CA ALA A 430 -18.82 3.64 -10.05
C ALA A 430 -19.24 4.68 -11.11
N THR A 431 -18.61 4.70 -12.29
CA THR A 431 -19.00 5.60 -13.39
C THR A 431 -20.39 5.29 -13.96
N GLY A 432 -20.88 4.05 -13.84
CA GLY A 432 -22.21 3.67 -14.33
C GLY A 432 -23.35 4.44 -13.67
N THR A 433 -23.10 5.08 -12.53
CA THR A 433 -24.05 5.96 -11.82
C THR A 433 -23.40 7.28 -11.39
N LEU A 434 -22.24 7.62 -11.96
CA LEU A 434 -21.47 8.83 -11.69
C LEU A 434 -21.20 9.11 -10.19
N LYS A 435 -20.93 8.06 -9.41
CA LYS A 435 -20.68 8.22 -7.96
C LYS A 435 -19.39 9.00 -7.69
N LYS A 436 -19.38 9.78 -6.62
CA LYS A 436 -18.14 10.42 -6.13
C LYS A 436 -17.21 9.34 -5.56
N CYS A 437 -15.95 9.31 -5.99
CA CYS A 437 -14.97 8.33 -5.53
C CYS A 437 -13.85 9.00 -4.73
N SER A 438 -13.48 8.41 -3.58
CA SER A 438 -12.24 8.69 -2.87
C SER A 438 -11.42 7.41 -2.84
N LEU A 439 -10.21 7.44 -3.40
CA LEU A 439 -9.37 6.27 -3.63
C LEU A 439 -7.98 6.52 -3.06
N GLU A 440 -7.66 5.83 -1.97
CA GLU A 440 -6.31 5.79 -1.40
C GLU A 440 -5.66 4.48 -1.85
N LEU A 441 -4.69 4.57 -2.78
CA LEU A 441 -4.18 3.42 -3.53
C LEU A 441 -2.71 3.11 -3.19
N GLY A 442 -2.09 2.22 -3.96
CA GLY A 442 -0.69 1.86 -3.76
C GLY A 442 0.24 3.04 -4.01
N GLY A 443 1.19 3.24 -3.08
CA GLY A 443 2.32 4.16 -3.21
C GLY A 443 3.64 3.43 -3.42
N ASN A 444 4.67 4.19 -3.80
CA ASN A 444 6.06 3.76 -3.79
C ASN A 444 6.90 4.90 -3.20
N ALA A 445 6.86 5.01 -1.86
CA ALA A 445 7.36 6.18 -1.14
C ALA A 445 8.89 6.23 -1.16
N PRO A 446 9.53 7.22 -1.80
CA PRO A 446 10.97 7.41 -1.68
C PRO A 446 11.30 8.02 -0.31
N PHE A 447 12.38 7.54 0.32
CA PHE A 447 12.99 8.17 1.48
C PHE A 447 14.37 8.68 1.04
N ILE A 448 14.56 10.01 1.03
CA ILE A 448 15.73 10.65 0.43
C ILE A 448 16.54 11.33 1.53
N VAL A 449 17.80 10.96 1.65
CA VAL A 449 18.76 11.54 2.60
C VAL A 449 19.79 12.32 1.79
N PHE A 450 19.89 13.63 2.04
CA PHE A 450 20.85 14.52 1.39
C PHE A 450 22.16 14.61 2.20
N GLU A 451 23.20 15.19 1.61
CA GLU A 451 24.53 15.30 2.24
C GLU A 451 24.53 16.15 3.52
N ASP A 452 23.58 17.08 3.65
CA ASP A 452 23.41 17.98 4.79
C ASP A 452 22.41 17.44 5.83
N ALA A 453 21.91 16.21 5.67
CA ALA A 453 20.99 15.60 6.61
C ALA A 453 21.71 15.16 7.90
N ASP A 454 21.02 15.33 9.03
CA ASP A 454 21.37 14.64 10.27
C ASP A 454 21.14 13.13 10.06
N LEU A 455 22.24 12.37 10.02
CA LEU A 455 22.20 10.95 9.67
C LEU A 455 21.56 10.09 10.75
N GLU A 456 21.66 10.47 12.03
CA GLU A 456 21.03 9.71 13.12
C GLU A 456 19.52 9.89 13.07
N LEU A 457 19.05 11.13 12.92
CA LEU A 457 17.62 11.40 12.73
C LEU A 457 17.07 10.75 11.45
N ALA A 458 17.85 10.73 10.38
CA ALA A 458 17.47 10.04 9.15
C ALA A 458 17.35 8.53 9.35
N ALA A 459 18.26 7.91 10.11
CA ALA A 459 18.22 6.48 10.43
C ALA A 459 17.01 6.13 11.30
N GLU A 460 16.75 6.90 12.36
CA GLU A 460 15.55 6.73 13.21
C GLU A 460 14.26 6.87 12.39
N GLY A 461 14.17 7.91 11.55
CA GLY A 461 13.04 8.12 10.66
C GLY A 461 12.86 6.97 9.66
N ALA A 462 13.95 6.46 9.10
CA ALA A 462 13.91 5.31 8.19
C ALA A 462 13.39 4.04 8.88
N MET A 463 13.81 3.78 10.13
CA MET A 463 13.32 2.65 10.91
C MET A 463 11.81 2.72 11.13
N PHE A 464 11.31 3.90 11.55
CA PHE A 464 9.87 4.10 11.77
C PHE A 464 9.05 4.04 10.48
N CYS A 465 9.53 4.64 9.39
CA CYS A 465 8.79 4.66 8.13
C CYS A 465 8.77 3.31 7.41
N LYS A 466 9.79 2.45 7.61
CA LYS A 466 9.96 1.22 6.84
C LYS A 466 9.45 -0.03 7.55
N PHE A 467 9.53 -0.10 8.87
CA PHE A 467 9.28 -1.32 9.65
C PHE A 467 8.08 -1.23 10.61
N ARG A 468 7.27 -0.18 10.48
CA ARG A 468 5.98 -0.01 11.17
C ARG A 468 4.87 -0.90 10.59
#